data_AF-A0A2J8LTH8-F1
#
_entry.id   AF-A0A2J8LTH8-F1
#
_cell.length_a   1.000
_cell.length_b   1.000
_cell.length_c   1.000
_cell.angle_alpha   90.00
_cell.angle_beta   90.00
_cell.angle_gamma   90.00
#
_symmetry.space_group_name_H-M   'P 1'
#
loop_
_entity.id
_entity.type
_entity.pdbx_description
1 polymer ?
#
loop_
_entity_poly.entity_id
_entity_poly.type
_entity_poly.pdbx_seq_one_letter_code
_entity_poly.pdbx_strand_id
1 'polypeptide(L)'
;MKKKMNEWSLGRGGSQADTQESANPFNARIPCSPRPQRACIRSWDVDPGVCNLDEQLKVFVSRHSATFSSIVKGQRSLHHRGDNLETLVLLNPSDKSLCDELRNLLLDPASHKLLVLAGPCLEETGELLLQTGGFSPHHFLQVLKDREIRDILATTPPPVQPPILTITCPTFGDWAQLAPAVPGLQGALR
;
A
#
# COMPACT_ATOMS: atom_id res chain seq x y z
N MET A 1 16.46 12.88 -36.12
CA MET A 1 17.51 12.13 -35.39
C MET A 1 16.89 11.38 -34.23
N LYS A 2 16.64 10.08 -34.39
CA LYS A 2 16.44 9.11 -33.29
C LYS A 2 16.94 7.76 -33.80
N LYS A 3 18.09 7.31 -33.30
CA LYS A 3 18.56 5.93 -33.51
C LYS A 3 18.14 5.10 -32.30
N LYS A 4 17.52 3.97 -32.58
CA LYS A 4 17.28 2.83 -31.69
C LYS A 4 18.22 1.71 -32.17
N MET A 5 18.55 0.77 -31.28
CA MET A 5 19.13 -0.55 -31.49
C MET A 5 20.53 -0.74 -30.86
N ASN A 6 20.58 -1.64 -29.89
CA ASN A 6 21.77 -2.39 -29.53
C ASN A 6 21.30 -3.73 -28.93
N GLU A 7 21.15 -4.70 -29.83
CA GLU A 7 21.38 -6.13 -29.57
C GLU A 7 22.75 -6.30 -28.89
N TRP A 8 22.86 -7.27 -27.99
CA TRP A 8 24.15 -7.82 -27.57
C TRP A 8 24.12 -9.35 -27.71
N SER A 9 24.99 -9.82 -28.60
CA SER A 9 25.21 -11.22 -28.97
C SER A 9 25.83 -12.04 -27.83
N LEU A 10 25.46 -13.32 -27.79
CA LEU A 10 26.14 -14.38 -27.05
C LEU A 10 27.43 -14.80 -27.77
N GLY A 11 28.55 -14.96 -27.05
CA GLY A 11 29.70 -15.72 -27.56
C GLY A 11 31.06 -15.52 -26.89
N ARG A 12 31.31 -16.28 -25.81
CA ARG A 12 32.56 -16.90 -25.29
C ARG A 12 33.93 -16.18 -25.40
N GLY A 13 34.61 -16.10 -24.26
CA GLY A 13 36.08 -16.04 -24.12
C GLY A 13 36.46 -15.74 -22.66
N GLY A 14 37.15 -16.66 -21.98
CA GLY A 14 37.36 -16.62 -20.52
C GLY A 14 38.53 -15.78 -20.02
N SER A 15 38.56 -15.54 -18.70
CA SER A 15 39.74 -15.65 -17.83
C SER A 15 39.32 -15.41 -16.38
N GLN A 16 39.87 -16.21 -15.46
CA GLN A 16 39.70 -16.06 -14.00
C GLN A 16 40.23 -14.71 -13.53
N ALA A 17 39.41 -13.97 -12.79
CA ALA A 17 39.84 -12.95 -11.86
C ALA A 17 38.88 -12.98 -10.67
N ASP A 18 39.37 -13.48 -9.53
CA ASP A 18 38.72 -13.40 -8.23
C ASP A 18 38.42 -11.93 -7.91
N THR A 19 37.17 -11.54 -8.15
CA THR A 19 36.63 -10.28 -7.63
C THR A 19 35.76 -10.65 -6.45
N GLN A 20 36.28 -10.34 -5.26
CA GLN A 20 35.57 -10.44 -3.99
C GLN A 20 34.34 -9.52 -4.06
N GLU A 21 33.21 -10.10 -4.44
CA GLU A 21 31.91 -9.43 -4.54
C GLU A 21 31.48 -9.05 -3.11
N SER A 22 31.75 -7.80 -2.75
CA SER A 22 31.16 -7.13 -1.60
C SER A 22 29.64 -7.22 -1.74
N ALA A 23 29.03 -8.17 -1.03
CA ALA A 23 27.59 -8.37 -1.00
C ALA A 23 26.90 -7.05 -0.64
N ASN A 24 26.23 -6.45 -1.63
CA ASN A 24 25.40 -5.29 -1.43
C ASN A 24 24.21 -5.73 -0.55
N PRO A 25 24.00 -5.16 0.65
CA PRO A 25 22.94 -5.62 1.58
C PRO A 25 21.53 -5.48 0.98
N PHE A 26 21.36 -4.75 -0.12
CA PHE A 26 20.12 -4.66 -0.90
C PHE A 26 19.84 -5.84 -1.85
N ASN A 27 20.82 -6.71 -2.12
CA ASN A 27 20.67 -7.87 -3.01
C ASN A 27 20.41 -9.19 -2.26
N ALA A 28 20.26 -9.14 -0.94
CA ALA A 28 19.81 -10.30 -0.18
C ALA A 28 18.39 -10.66 -0.64
N ARG A 29 18.24 -11.83 -1.29
CA ARG A 29 16.92 -12.42 -1.55
C ARG A 29 16.31 -12.73 -0.19
N ILE A 30 15.48 -11.82 0.33
CA ILE A 30 14.65 -12.09 1.50
C ILE A 30 13.76 -13.29 1.12
N PRO A 31 13.86 -14.44 1.80
CA PRO A 31 12.98 -15.56 1.55
C PRO A 31 11.56 -15.12 1.91
N CYS A 32 10.72 -14.87 0.90
CA CYS A 32 9.30 -14.65 1.15
C CYS A 32 8.67 -15.99 1.55
N SER A 33 8.28 -16.13 2.81
CA SER A 33 7.47 -17.26 3.28
C SER A 33 6.14 -17.39 2.48
N PRO A 34 5.61 -18.61 2.31
CA PRO A 34 4.43 -18.85 1.48
C PRO A 34 3.14 -18.36 2.14
N ARG A 35 2.56 -17.34 1.51
CA ARG A 35 1.22 -16.71 1.64
C ARG A 35 0.16 -17.41 2.52
N PRO A 36 -0.61 -16.57 3.23
CA PRO A 36 -2.06 -16.57 3.03
C PRO A 36 -2.58 -15.14 2.73
N GLN A 37 -2.34 -14.63 1.52
CA GLN A 37 -3.08 -13.46 1.01
C GLN A 37 -4.32 -13.96 0.27
N ARG A 38 -5.41 -14.24 1.01
CA ARG A 38 -6.72 -14.54 0.39
C ARG A 38 -7.77 -13.45 0.57
N ALA A 39 -7.39 -12.30 1.14
CA ALA A 39 -8.28 -11.17 1.39
C ALA A 39 -7.63 -9.84 0.97
N CYS A 40 -7.20 -9.73 -0.30
CA CYS A 40 -6.90 -8.43 -0.94
C CYS A 40 -8.21 -7.71 -1.27
N ILE A 41 -8.24 -6.85 -2.30
CA ILE A 41 -9.40 -6.07 -2.78
C ILE A 41 -10.78 -6.77 -2.72
N ARG A 42 -10.84 -8.12 -2.81
CA ARG A 42 -12.05 -8.94 -2.64
C ARG A 42 -12.63 -8.97 -1.21
N SER A 43 -11.90 -8.47 -0.21
CA SER A 43 -12.38 -8.32 1.17
C SER A 43 -13.22 -7.06 1.36
N TRP A 44 -13.31 -6.20 0.34
CA TRP A 44 -14.10 -4.99 0.41
C TRP A 44 -15.59 -5.31 0.24
N ASP A 45 -16.31 -5.26 1.36
CA ASP A 45 -17.73 -5.58 1.47
C ASP A 45 -18.58 -4.35 1.10
N VAL A 46 -18.64 -4.07 -0.20
CA VAL A 46 -19.49 -3.03 -0.78
C VAL A 46 -20.46 -3.69 -1.75
N ASP A 47 -21.74 -3.32 -1.66
CA ASP A 47 -22.78 -3.82 -2.55
C ASP A 47 -22.40 -3.54 -4.02
N PRO A 48 -22.31 -4.57 -4.88
CA PRO A 48 -22.04 -4.41 -6.31
C PRO A 48 -23.06 -3.50 -7.02
N GLY A 49 -24.29 -3.38 -6.49
CA GLY A 49 -25.31 -2.44 -6.97
C GLY A 49 -24.98 -0.97 -6.69
N VAL A 50 -24.13 -0.69 -5.70
CA VAL A 50 -23.64 0.65 -5.36
C VAL A 50 -22.29 0.91 -6.05
N CYS A 51 -21.37 -0.05 -6.01
CA CYS A 51 -20.08 0.05 -6.67
C CYS A 51 -19.65 -1.28 -7.29
N ASN A 52 -19.76 -1.36 -8.63
CA ASN A 52 -19.15 -2.47 -9.38
C ASN A 52 -17.63 -2.30 -9.44
N LEU A 53 -16.94 -2.88 -8.46
CA LEU A 53 -15.50 -2.76 -8.29
C LEU A 53 -14.70 -3.20 -9.52
N ASP A 54 -15.10 -4.27 -10.20
CA ASP A 54 -14.40 -4.76 -11.39
C ASP A 54 -14.46 -3.76 -12.55
N GLU A 55 -15.60 -3.10 -12.75
CA GLU A 55 -15.73 -2.05 -13.75
C GLU A 55 -14.90 -0.82 -13.39
N GLN A 56 -14.96 -0.38 -12.14
CA GLN A 56 -14.20 0.78 -11.68
C GLN A 56 -12.68 0.53 -11.77
N LEU A 57 -12.20 -0.68 -11.47
CA LEU A 57 -10.79 -1.04 -11.62
C LEU A 57 -10.35 -1.09 -13.10
N LYS A 58 -11.23 -1.51 -14.02
CA LYS A 58 -10.95 -1.42 -15.48
C LYS A 58 -10.81 0.04 -15.92
N VAL A 59 -11.67 0.93 -15.40
CA VAL A 59 -11.57 2.37 -15.68
C VAL A 59 -10.26 2.92 -15.12
N PHE A 60 -9.89 2.57 -13.89
CA PHE A 60 -8.60 2.94 -13.29
C PHE A 60 -7.42 2.52 -14.17
N VAL A 61 -7.35 1.26 -14.60
CA VAL A 61 -6.27 0.77 -15.48
C VAL A 61 -6.18 1.59 -16.77
N SER A 62 -7.30 2.09 -17.27
CA SER A 62 -7.37 2.83 -18.53
C SER A 62 -7.17 4.36 -18.39
N ARG A 63 -7.51 4.95 -17.24
CA ARG A 63 -7.66 6.41 -17.06
C ARG A 63 -6.92 6.99 -15.85
N HIS A 64 -6.10 6.20 -15.16
CA HIS A 64 -5.31 6.74 -14.05
C HIS A 64 -4.34 7.82 -14.53
N SER A 65 -4.21 8.86 -13.72
CA SER A 65 -3.08 9.76 -13.78
C SER A 65 -1.89 9.12 -13.07
N ALA A 66 -0.67 9.49 -13.46
CA ALA A 66 0.55 9.03 -12.82
C ALA A 66 1.41 10.22 -12.41
N THR A 67 1.70 10.32 -11.13
CA THR A 67 2.63 11.30 -10.55
C THR A 67 3.92 10.60 -10.16
N PHE A 68 5.05 11.24 -10.45
CA PHE A 68 6.38 10.68 -10.21
C PHE A 68 7.12 11.57 -9.21
N SER A 69 7.70 10.96 -8.19
CA SER A 69 8.53 11.72 -7.25
C SER A 69 9.87 12.07 -7.89
N SER A 70 10.26 13.34 -7.80
CA SER A 70 11.60 13.81 -8.17
C SER A 70 12.64 13.58 -7.07
N ILE A 71 12.19 13.31 -5.84
CA ILE A 71 13.02 13.21 -4.64
C ILE A 71 13.33 11.73 -4.34
N VAL A 72 12.30 10.88 -4.37
CA VAL A 72 12.42 9.45 -4.05
C VAL A 72 12.42 8.65 -5.35
N LYS A 73 13.59 8.11 -5.71
CA LYS A 73 13.81 7.46 -7.00
C LYS A 73 12.91 6.24 -7.18
N GLY A 74 11.94 6.32 -8.08
CA GLY A 74 11.08 5.17 -8.40
C GLY A 74 9.76 5.15 -7.62
N GLN A 75 9.53 6.11 -6.73
CA GLN A 75 8.22 6.38 -6.15
C GLN A 75 7.27 6.91 -7.23
N ARG A 76 6.07 6.34 -7.27
CA ARG A 76 4.99 6.74 -8.19
C ARG A 76 3.66 6.67 -7.49
N SER A 77 2.76 7.57 -7.84
CA SER A 77 1.36 7.53 -7.39
C SER A 77 0.49 7.43 -8.62
N LEU A 78 -0.35 6.40 -8.68
CA LEU A 78 -1.37 6.24 -9.71
C LEU A 78 -2.71 6.61 -9.10
N HIS A 79 -3.39 7.61 -9.66
CA HIS A 79 -4.62 8.14 -9.08
C HIS A 79 -5.72 8.27 -10.13
N HIS A 80 -6.89 7.77 -9.79
CA HIS A 80 -8.11 8.00 -10.55
C HIS A 80 -9.24 8.32 -9.59
N ARG A 81 -9.95 9.41 -9.85
CA ARG A 81 -11.16 9.78 -9.13
C ARG A 81 -12.33 9.69 -10.09
N GLY A 82 -13.14 8.63 -9.94
CA GLY A 82 -14.42 8.48 -10.62
C GLY A 82 -15.58 8.95 -9.73
N ASP A 83 -16.80 8.84 -10.25
CA ASP A 83 -18.01 9.23 -9.53
C ASP A 83 -18.32 8.30 -8.36
N ASN A 84 -18.02 7.00 -8.53
CA ASN A 84 -18.37 5.95 -7.55
C ASN A 84 -17.16 5.42 -6.79
N LEU A 85 -15.94 5.58 -7.33
CA LEU A 85 -14.71 5.08 -6.73
C LEU A 85 -13.55 6.03 -6.95
N GLU A 86 -12.87 6.37 -5.87
CA GLU A 86 -11.55 6.98 -5.89
C GLU A 86 -10.49 5.92 -5.58
N THR A 87 -9.50 5.79 -6.46
CA THR A 87 -8.42 4.80 -6.34
C THR A 87 -7.08 5.50 -6.35
N LEU A 88 -6.29 5.26 -5.31
CA LEU A 88 -4.90 5.67 -5.20
C LEU A 88 -4.01 4.45 -5.00
N VAL A 89 -3.03 4.25 -5.88
CA VAL A 89 -2.02 3.21 -5.76
C VAL A 89 -0.65 3.87 -5.62
N LEU A 90 0.00 3.61 -4.49
CA LEU A 90 1.36 4.06 -4.22
C LEU A 90 2.35 2.96 -4.55
N LEU A 91 3.28 3.24 -5.45
CA LEU A 91 4.38 2.36 -5.85
C LEU A 91 5.67 2.89 -5.26
N ASN A 92 6.38 2.05 -4.51
CA ASN A 92 7.60 2.42 -3.77
C ASN A 92 7.46 3.72 -2.97
N PRO A 93 6.41 3.88 -2.13
CA PRO A 93 6.28 5.09 -1.33
C PRO A 93 7.40 5.20 -0.30
N SER A 94 7.74 6.44 0.07
CA SER A 94 8.41 6.74 1.34
C SER A 94 7.44 6.61 2.52
N ASP A 95 7.99 6.45 3.72
CA ASP A 95 7.26 6.50 5.00
C ASP A 95 6.39 7.76 5.10
N LYS A 96 6.97 8.92 4.75
CA LYS A 96 6.26 10.20 4.73
C LYS A 96 5.09 10.21 3.75
N SER A 97 5.31 9.83 2.49
CA SER A 97 4.23 9.87 1.49
C SER A 97 3.10 8.89 1.81
N LEU A 98 3.43 7.71 2.36
CA LEU A 98 2.43 6.76 2.80
C LEU A 98 1.60 7.31 3.97
N CYS A 99 2.23 7.93 4.97
CA CYS A 99 1.51 8.53 6.10
C CYS A 99 0.63 9.72 5.67
N ASP A 100 1.13 10.58 4.79
CA ASP A 100 0.41 11.75 4.28
C ASP A 100 -0.86 11.28 3.51
N GLU A 101 -0.74 10.27 2.65
CA GLU A 101 -1.90 9.75 1.91
C GLU A 101 -2.86 8.92 2.76
N LEU A 102 -2.35 8.21 3.77
CA LEU A 102 -3.20 7.54 4.75
C LEU A 102 -4.03 8.56 5.54
N ARG A 103 -3.44 9.69 5.92
CA ARG A 103 -4.18 10.78 6.55
C ARG A 103 -5.29 11.28 5.63
N ASN A 104 -4.97 11.54 4.36
CA ASN A 104 -5.97 11.98 3.37
C ASN A 104 -7.13 10.97 3.24
N LEU A 105 -6.82 9.68 3.17
CA LEU A 105 -7.82 8.61 3.14
C LEU A 105 -8.74 8.66 4.38
N LEU A 106 -8.19 8.89 5.57
CA LEU A 106 -8.96 8.92 6.81
C LEU A 106 -9.79 10.20 6.97
N LEU A 107 -9.31 11.33 6.45
CA LEU A 107 -10.02 12.62 6.49
C LEU A 107 -11.11 12.74 5.43
N ASP A 108 -11.04 11.93 4.37
CA ASP A 108 -12.04 11.93 3.31
C ASP A 108 -13.44 11.55 3.86
N PRO A 109 -14.54 12.14 3.36
CA PRO A 109 -15.88 11.89 3.88
C PRO A 109 -16.55 10.58 3.42
N ALA A 110 -15.90 9.74 2.60
CA ALA A 110 -16.52 8.50 2.10
C ALA A 110 -16.87 7.51 3.22
N SER A 111 -18.07 6.91 3.12
CA SER A 111 -18.58 5.97 4.12
C SER A 111 -17.90 4.61 4.08
N HIS A 112 -17.36 4.19 2.94
CA HIS A 112 -16.64 2.93 2.77
C HIS A 112 -15.23 3.22 2.27
N LYS A 113 -14.24 2.78 3.03
CA LYS A 113 -12.82 2.98 2.74
C LYS A 113 -12.12 1.63 2.74
N LEU A 114 -11.14 1.47 1.85
CA LEU A 114 -10.31 0.30 1.77
C LEU A 114 -8.83 0.72 1.77
N LEU A 115 -8.05 0.15 2.68
CA LEU A 115 -6.60 0.26 2.69
C LEU A 115 -6.00 -1.12 2.42
N VAL A 116 -5.22 -1.26 1.35
CA VAL A 116 -4.48 -2.49 1.05
C VAL A 116 -2.99 -2.23 1.17
N LEU A 117 -2.37 -2.87 2.16
CA LEU A 117 -0.93 -2.86 2.37
C LEU A 117 -0.34 -4.16 1.79
N ALA A 118 0.41 -4.02 0.71
CA ALA A 118 1.06 -5.14 0.04
C ALA A 118 2.50 -4.79 -0.29
N GLY A 119 3.42 -5.69 0.05
CA GLY A 119 4.84 -5.49 -0.19
C GLY A 119 5.71 -6.46 0.61
N PRO A 120 7.03 -6.41 0.41
CA PRO A 120 7.97 -7.10 1.28
C PRO A 120 7.80 -6.60 2.72
N CYS A 121 7.88 -7.52 3.68
CA CYS A 121 7.74 -7.22 5.10
C CYS A 121 8.74 -8.02 5.93
N LEU A 122 9.10 -7.50 7.10
CA LEU A 122 9.93 -8.19 8.07
C LEU A 122 9.15 -9.37 8.68
N GLU A 123 9.77 -10.55 8.77
CA GLU A 123 9.09 -11.75 9.27
C GLU A 123 8.70 -11.65 10.75
N GLU A 124 9.53 -11.00 11.57
CA GLU A 124 9.32 -10.90 13.02
C GLU A 124 8.18 -9.93 13.37
N THR A 125 8.21 -8.72 12.80
CA THR A 125 7.28 -7.63 13.16
C THR A 125 6.12 -7.48 12.17
N GLY A 126 6.26 -8.00 10.95
CA GLY A 126 5.35 -7.73 9.84
C GLY A 126 5.47 -6.31 9.26
N GLU A 127 6.46 -5.52 9.70
CA GLU A 127 6.69 -4.17 9.18
C GLU A 127 6.96 -4.19 7.67
N LEU A 128 6.23 -3.37 6.91
CA LEU A 128 6.43 -3.22 5.47
C LEU A 128 7.74 -2.52 5.19
N LEU A 129 8.54 -3.10 4.31
CA LEU A 129 9.80 -2.53 3.87
C LEU A 129 9.53 -1.51 2.77
N LEU A 130 9.82 -0.25 3.07
CA LEU A 130 9.71 0.85 2.13
C LEU A 130 11.08 1.19 1.53
N GLN A 131 11.07 2.00 0.48
CA GLN A 131 12.33 2.45 -0.13
C GLN A 131 13.17 3.30 0.83
N THR A 132 12.50 4.07 1.70
CA THR A 132 13.11 4.86 2.76
C THR A 132 12.43 4.50 4.07
N GLY A 133 12.98 3.53 4.80
CA GLY A 133 12.47 3.10 6.11
C GLY A 133 11.44 1.97 6.04
N GLY A 134 10.52 1.97 6.99
CA GLY A 134 9.49 0.94 7.13
C GLY A 134 8.15 1.51 7.56
N PHE A 135 7.09 0.73 7.37
CA PHE A 135 5.75 1.07 7.83
C PHE A 135 5.17 -0.06 8.68
N SER A 136 4.87 0.27 9.93
CA SER A 136 4.53 -0.69 10.97
C SER A 136 3.15 -0.37 11.55
N PRO A 137 2.54 -1.30 12.31
CA PRO A 137 1.31 -1.04 13.05
C PRO A 137 1.38 0.21 13.92
N HIS A 138 2.55 0.49 14.50
CA HIS A 138 2.77 1.67 15.33
C HIS A 138 2.64 2.96 14.53
N HIS A 139 3.21 3.01 13.32
CA HIS A 139 3.06 4.16 12.42
C HIS A 139 1.59 4.37 12.05
N PHE A 140 0.85 3.31 11.75
CA PHE A 140 -0.59 3.38 11.47
C PHE A 140 -1.39 3.93 12.67
N LEU A 141 -1.15 3.39 13.87
CA LEU A 141 -1.82 3.85 15.10
C LEU A 141 -1.49 5.31 15.44
N GLN A 142 -0.29 5.79 15.11
CA GLN A 142 0.08 7.20 15.28
C GLN A 142 -0.75 8.11 14.37
N VAL A 143 -0.94 7.74 13.10
CA VAL A 143 -1.80 8.50 12.18
C VAL A 143 -3.23 8.55 12.71
N LEU A 144 -3.78 7.43 13.21
CA LEU A 144 -5.11 7.41 13.83
C LEU A 144 -5.24 8.29 15.09
N LYS A 145 -4.14 8.49 15.82
CA LYS A 145 -4.11 9.34 17.02
C LYS A 145 -4.05 10.83 16.69
N ASP A 146 -3.88 11.19 15.42
CA ASP A 146 -3.80 12.59 15.03
C ASP A 146 -5.09 13.33 15.43
N ARG A 147 -4.90 14.53 16.00
CA ARG A 147 -5.99 15.34 16.52
C ARG A 147 -7.06 15.62 15.45
N GLU A 148 -6.66 15.92 14.22
CA GLU A 148 -7.62 16.24 13.15
C GLU A 148 -8.51 15.03 12.82
N ILE A 149 -7.92 13.83 12.76
CA ILE A 149 -8.64 12.59 12.53
C ILE A 149 -9.58 12.29 13.71
N ARG A 150 -9.10 12.47 14.95
CA ARG A 150 -9.93 12.31 16.15
C ARG A 150 -11.08 13.31 16.21
N ASP A 151 -10.85 14.55 15.83
CA ASP A 151 -11.85 15.61 15.86
C ASP A 151 -12.96 15.32 14.84
N ILE A 152 -12.66 14.84 13.62
CA ILE A 152 -13.68 14.41 12.64
C ILE A 152 -14.48 13.19 13.15
N LEU A 153 -13.79 12.20 13.72
CA LEU A 153 -14.45 11.05 14.35
C LEU A 153 -15.36 11.46 15.53
N ALA A 154 -15.06 12.58 16.20
CA ALA A 154 -15.80 13.09 17.36
C ALA A 154 -16.89 14.12 17.03
N THR A 155 -16.75 14.89 15.95
CA THR A 155 -17.65 16.01 15.58
C THR A 155 -18.76 15.64 14.62
N THR A 156 -18.71 14.44 14.03
CA THR A 156 -19.80 13.95 13.20
C THR A 156 -20.92 13.47 14.12
N PRO A 157 -22.16 14.02 14.07
CA PRO A 157 -23.29 13.44 14.81
C PRO A 157 -23.37 11.95 14.44
N PRO A 158 -23.61 11.03 15.40
CA PRO A 158 -23.50 9.60 15.13
C PRO A 158 -24.34 9.27 13.90
N PRO A 159 -23.72 9.00 12.74
CA PRO A 159 -24.48 8.70 11.55
C PRO A 159 -25.26 7.42 11.80
N VAL A 160 -26.38 7.24 11.10
CA VAL A 160 -27.20 6.02 11.20
C VAL A 160 -26.34 4.76 10.94
N GLN A 161 -25.24 4.92 10.18
CA GLN A 161 -24.20 3.91 9.99
C GLN A 161 -22.81 4.54 10.15
N PRO A 162 -21.90 3.99 10.98
CA PRO A 162 -20.54 4.48 11.12
C PRO A 162 -19.73 4.26 9.83
N PRO A 163 -18.75 5.14 9.51
CA PRO A 163 -17.86 4.92 8.39
C PRO A 163 -17.06 3.63 8.60
N ILE A 164 -16.96 2.83 7.55
CA ILE A 164 -16.30 1.52 7.55
C ILE A 164 -14.93 1.66 6.86
N LEU A 165 -13.86 1.34 7.58
CA LEU A 165 -12.51 1.25 7.04
C LEU A 165 -12.07 -0.21 7.04
N THR A 166 -12.06 -0.86 5.87
CA THR A 166 -11.51 -2.19 5.66
C THR A 166 -10.00 -2.11 5.46
N ILE A 167 -9.23 -2.94 6.16
CA ILE A 167 -7.77 -2.96 6.04
C ILE A 167 -7.30 -4.37 5.69
N THR A 168 -6.54 -4.48 4.60
CA THR A 168 -5.75 -5.66 4.29
C THR A 168 -4.30 -5.37 4.66
N CYS A 169 -3.76 -6.09 5.63
CA CYS A 169 -2.37 -5.98 6.07
C CYS A 169 -1.75 -7.38 6.22
N PRO A 170 -0.43 -7.48 6.50
CA PRO A 170 0.17 -8.76 6.89
C PRO A 170 -0.63 -9.40 8.05
N THR A 171 -0.87 -10.71 7.98
CA THR A 171 -1.67 -11.46 8.96
C THR A 171 -0.83 -12.02 10.12
N PHE A 172 0.40 -11.54 10.26
CA PHE A 172 1.39 -12.01 11.23
C PHE A 172 2.13 -10.82 11.84
N GLY A 173 3.01 -11.10 12.81
CA GLY A 173 3.76 -10.07 13.53
C GLY A 173 2.83 -9.14 14.32
N ASP A 174 3.25 -7.88 14.44
CA ASP A 174 2.54 -6.87 15.21
C ASP A 174 1.18 -6.49 14.57
N TRP A 175 1.01 -6.72 13.26
CA TRP A 175 -0.26 -6.44 12.55
C TRP A 175 -1.39 -7.35 13.01
N ALA A 176 -1.09 -8.59 13.41
CA ALA A 176 -2.10 -9.51 13.95
C ALA A 176 -2.70 -9.01 15.28
N GLN A 177 -1.98 -8.15 16.01
CA GLN A 177 -2.45 -7.55 17.26
C GLN A 177 -3.22 -6.23 17.05
N LEU A 178 -3.36 -5.75 15.81
CA LEU A 178 -4.03 -4.49 15.50
C LEU A 178 -5.55 -4.56 15.71
N ALA A 179 -6.17 -5.72 15.43
CA ALA A 179 -7.62 -5.93 15.55
C ALA A 179 -8.19 -5.67 16.96
N PRO A 180 -7.58 -6.16 18.04
CA PRO A 180 -8.04 -5.83 19.39
C PRO A 180 -7.71 -4.38 19.81
N ALA A 181 -6.71 -3.73 19.20
CA ALA A 181 -6.26 -2.40 19.59
C ALA A 181 -7.14 -1.24 19.08
N VAL A 182 -8.00 -1.48 18.08
CA VAL A 182 -8.90 -0.47 17.52
C VAL A 182 -10.34 -1.00 17.50
N PRO A 183 -11.18 -0.66 18.50
CA PRO A 183 -12.53 -1.22 18.64
C PRO A 183 -13.46 -0.99 17.43
N GLY A 184 -13.18 0.00 16.58
CA GLY A 184 -13.93 0.28 15.35
C GLY A 184 -13.50 -0.52 14.11
N LEU A 185 -12.43 -1.32 14.19
CA LEU A 185 -11.85 -2.08 13.07
C LEU A 185 -12.18 -3.57 13.10
N GLN A 186 -12.91 -4.04 14.13
CA GLN A 186 -13.17 -5.47 14.34
C GLN A 186 -14.01 -6.14 13.24
N GLY A 187 -14.78 -5.37 12.46
CA GLY A 187 -15.52 -5.88 11.30
C GLY A 187 -14.74 -5.85 9.97
N ALA A 188 -13.55 -5.26 9.96
CA ALA A 188 -12.85 -4.82 8.76
C ALA A 188 -11.48 -5.48 8.53
N LEU A 189 -11.04 -6.28 9.51
CA LEU A 189 -9.84 -7.12 9.41
C LEU A 189 -10.33 -8.56 9.17
N ARG A 190 -10.38 -8.96 7.89
CA ARG A 190 -10.68 -10.32 7.45
C ARG A 190 -9.63 -10.79 6.47
#